data_AF-A0A8S2D6J7-F1
#
_entry.id   AF-A0A8S2D6J7-F1
#
_cell.length_a   1.000
_cell.length_b   1.000
_cell.length_c   1.000
_cell.angle_alpha   90.00
_cell.angle_beta   90.00
_cell.angle_gamma   90.00
#
_symmetry.space_group_name_H-M   'P 1'
#
loop_
_entity.id
_entity.type
_entity.pdbx_description
1 polymer ?
#
loop_
_entity_poly.entity_id
_entity_poly.type
_entity_poly.pdbx_seq_one_letter_code
_entity_poly.pdbx_strand_id
1 'polypeptide(L)'
;MIGFILGHDNKDPPTFTFGEAQFMLTAEDVNGFTPLLTVVYHNNLVSFLKIFKVLRANKNGIEAYTKTGSNVLHICCENKNSYMIRLLGKILQQTTFKHMLDERNQNGNTPADMTIKNRNKEILNQLYVLQNNDGKKSIIGQLHAAVMIENNLETVKYLLKKQILETKAYETLRDDNSANINGEI
;
A
#
# COMPACT_ATOMS: atom_id res chain seq x y z
N MET A 1 -32.42 1.62 4.38
CA MET A 1 -32.03 0.30 4.91
C MET A 1 -31.09 -0.33 3.88
N ILE A 2 -29.79 -0.47 4.18
CA ILE A 2 -28.82 -1.06 3.23
C ILE A 2 -28.69 -2.54 3.60
N GLY A 3 -29.39 -3.41 2.87
CA GLY A 3 -29.32 -4.86 3.08
C GLY A 3 -28.03 -5.45 2.52
N PHE A 4 -27.26 -6.14 3.36
CA PHE A 4 -26.12 -6.96 2.96
C PHE A 4 -26.59 -8.39 2.73
N ILE A 5 -26.50 -8.87 1.48
CA ILE A 5 -26.79 -10.27 1.14
C ILE A 5 -25.47 -11.05 1.17
N LEU A 6 -25.30 -11.89 2.18
CA LEU A 6 -24.31 -12.96 2.20
C LEU A 6 -25.09 -14.28 2.41
N GLY A 7 -25.07 -15.14 1.40
CA GLY A 7 -25.55 -16.53 1.50
C GLY A 7 -26.90 -16.79 0.84
N HIS A 8 -26.88 -17.70 -0.13
CA HIS A 8 -28.05 -18.32 -0.74
C HIS A 8 -28.83 -19.15 0.29
N ASP A 9 -30.16 -19.21 0.09
CA ASP A 9 -31.13 -20.10 0.75
C ASP A 9 -31.52 -19.76 2.20
N ASN A 10 -32.30 -18.69 2.39
CA ASN A 10 -33.44 -18.69 3.33
C ASN A 10 -34.32 -17.45 3.14
N LYS A 11 -35.62 -17.61 3.41
CA LYS A 11 -36.72 -16.74 2.96
C LYS A 11 -36.77 -15.31 3.51
N ASP A 12 -35.86 -14.88 4.36
CA ASP A 12 -35.71 -13.48 4.74
C ASP A 12 -34.22 -13.21 5.06
N PRO A 13 -33.52 -12.34 4.33
CA PRO A 13 -32.12 -12.02 4.65
C PRO A 13 -32.07 -11.35 6.03
N PRO A 14 -31.14 -11.75 6.92
CA PRO A 14 -31.00 -11.12 8.22
C PRO A 14 -30.81 -9.61 8.04
N THR A 15 -31.72 -8.83 8.63
CA THR A 15 -31.70 -7.37 8.60
C THR A 15 -30.88 -6.87 9.78
N PHE A 16 -29.61 -6.55 9.54
CA PHE A 16 -28.73 -5.98 10.56
C PHE A 16 -28.93 -4.47 10.69
N THR A 17 -28.89 -3.96 11.92
CA THR A 17 -28.72 -2.53 12.16
C THR A 17 -27.32 -2.08 11.71
N PHE A 18 -27.15 -0.79 11.45
CA PHE A 18 -25.84 -0.24 11.07
C PHE A 18 -24.77 -0.52 12.14
N GLY A 19 -25.13 -0.48 13.42
CA GLY A 19 -24.22 -0.78 14.54
C GLY A 19 -23.80 -2.24 14.58
N GLU A 20 -24.72 -3.18 14.36
CA GLU A 20 -24.41 -4.62 14.33
C GLU A 20 -23.54 -4.98 13.11
N ALA A 21 -23.88 -4.44 11.94
CA ALA A 21 -23.05 -4.62 10.74
C ALA A 21 -21.64 -4.06 10.95
N GLN A 22 -21.50 -2.91 11.62
CA GLN A 22 -20.20 -2.33 11.96
C GLN A 22 -19.40 -3.23 12.90
N PHE A 23 -20.02 -3.70 13.98
CA PHE A 23 -19.40 -4.61 14.94
C PHE A 23 -18.88 -5.88 14.25
N MET A 24 -19.70 -6.48 13.38
CA MET A 24 -19.31 -7.67 12.62
C MET A 24 -18.14 -7.41 11.67
N LEU A 25 -18.07 -6.24 11.04
CA LEU A 25 -17.00 -5.90 10.10
C LEU A 25 -15.66 -5.55 10.77
N THR A 26 -15.66 -5.28 12.07
CA THR A 26 -14.46 -5.08 12.88
C THR A 26 -14.14 -6.26 13.79
N ALA A 27 -15.01 -7.27 13.85
CA ALA A 27 -14.77 -8.47 14.65
C ALA A 27 -13.58 -9.25 14.09
N GLU A 28 -12.75 -9.75 14.98
CA GLU A 28 -11.56 -10.53 14.64
C GLU A 28 -11.81 -12.02 14.84
N ASP A 29 -11.26 -12.85 13.95
CA ASP A 29 -11.21 -14.28 14.15
C ASP A 29 -10.10 -14.70 15.15
N VAL A 30 -9.91 -16.02 15.31
CA VAL A 30 -8.89 -16.57 16.21
C VAL A 30 -7.46 -16.18 15.85
N ASN A 31 -7.22 -15.64 14.65
CA ASN A 31 -5.93 -15.20 14.14
C ASN A 31 -5.83 -13.66 14.05
N GLY A 32 -6.83 -12.92 14.52
CA GLY A 32 -6.87 -11.46 14.42
C GLY A 32 -7.34 -10.96 13.05
N PHE A 33 -7.90 -11.83 12.20
CA PHE A 33 -8.40 -11.39 10.90
C PHE A 33 -9.78 -10.79 11.07
N THR A 34 -9.89 -9.51 10.73
CA THR A 34 -11.17 -8.89 10.44
C THR A 34 -11.69 -9.34 9.07
N PRO A 35 -13.01 -9.24 8.79
CA PRO A 35 -13.54 -9.52 7.46
C PRO A 35 -12.80 -8.81 6.32
N LEU A 36 -12.30 -7.58 6.55
CA LEU A 36 -11.49 -6.85 5.58
C LEU A 36 -10.14 -7.56 5.33
N LEU A 37 -9.41 -7.96 6.39
CA LEU A 37 -8.15 -8.70 6.24
C LEU A 37 -8.38 -10.06 5.57
N THR A 38 -9.47 -10.75 5.91
CA THR A 38 -9.83 -12.05 5.32
C THR A 38 -10.03 -11.95 3.81
N VAL A 39 -10.76 -10.95 3.31
CA VAL A 39 -10.96 -10.82 1.86
C VAL A 39 -9.69 -10.41 1.12
N VAL A 40 -8.78 -9.66 1.76
CA VAL A 40 -7.45 -9.36 1.20
C VAL A 40 -6.59 -10.63 1.15
N TYR A 41 -6.58 -11.41 2.23
CA TYR A 41 -5.86 -12.67 2.32
C TYR A 41 -6.29 -13.66 1.22
N HIS A 42 -7.59 -13.75 0.95
CA HIS A 42 -8.14 -14.59 -0.11
C HIS A 42 -8.14 -13.92 -1.51
N ASN A 43 -7.56 -12.73 -1.66
CA ASN A 43 -7.54 -11.98 -2.93
C ASN A 43 -8.94 -11.76 -3.56
N ASN A 44 -9.96 -11.53 -2.73
CA ASN A 44 -11.33 -11.31 -3.18
C ASN A 44 -11.63 -9.81 -3.32
N LEU A 45 -11.27 -9.24 -4.48
CA LEU A 45 -11.42 -7.81 -4.78
C LEU A 45 -12.88 -7.31 -4.71
N VAL A 46 -13.83 -8.12 -5.16
CA VAL A 46 -15.25 -7.74 -5.18
C VAL A 46 -15.77 -7.58 -3.75
N SER A 47 -15.45 -8.53 -2.88
CA SER A 47 -15.87 -8.49 -1.48
C SER A 47 -15.11 -7.41 -0.71
N PHE A 48 -13.83 -7.20 -1.01
CA PHE A 48 -13.03 -6.10 -0.49
C PHE A 48 -13.69 -4.74 -0.75
N LEU A 49 -14.08 -4.44 -1.99
CA LEU A 49 -14.72 -3.17 -2.32
C LEU A 49 -16.06 -2.97 -1.60
N LYS A 50 -16.85 -4.04 -1.45
CA LYS A 50 -18.12 -4.00 -0.72
C LYS A 50 -17.90 -3.70 0.76
N ILE A 51 -16.99 -4.41 1.42
CA ILE A 51 -16.67 -4.24 2.84
C ILE A 51 -16.04 -2.86 3.08
N PHE A 52 -15.04 -2.49 2.25
CA PHE A 52 -14.36 -1.20 2.34
C PHE A 52 -15.33 -0.03 2.21
N LYS A 53 -16.34 -0.12 1.34
CA LYS A 53 -17.35 0.94 1.19
C LYS A 53 -18.16 1.17 2.46
N VAL A 54 -18.44 0.12 3.24
CA VAL A 54 -19.11 0.24 4.54
C VAL A 54 -18.14 0.82 5.57
N LEU A 55 -16.93 0.28 5.64
CA LEU A 55 -15.92 0.70 6.60
C LEU A 55 -15.42 2.12 6.35
N ARG A 56 -15.48 2.65 5.12
CA ARG A 56 -15.08 4.05 4.84
C ARG A 56 -15.93 5.07 5.62
N ALA A 57 -17.13 4.70 6.04
CA ALA A 57 -17.95 5.51 6.93
C ALA A 57 -17.41 5.55 8.38
N ASN A 58 -16.42 4.71 8.72
CA ASN A 58 -15.90 4.52 10.07
C ASN A 58 -14.40 4.13 10.10
N LYS A 59 -13.53 5.07 10.51
CA LYS A 59 -12.06 4.98 10.35
C LYS A 59 -11.40 3.73 10.96
N ASN A 60 -11.98 3.13 12.00
CA ASN A 60 -11.29 2.13 12.82
C ASN A 60 -11.15 0.73 12.18
N GLY A 61 -11.93 0.40 11.14
CA GLY A 61 -11.90 -0.97 10.56
C GLY A 61 -10.83 -1.22 9.51
N ILE A 62 -10.17 -0.17 9.03
CA ILE A 62 -9.22 -0.25 7.90
C ILE A 62 -7.79 -0.51 8.37
N GLU A 63 -7.44 -0.03 9.57
CA GLU A 63 -6.12 -0.12 10.19
C GLU A 63 -6.02 -1.35 11.12
N ALA A 64 -6.74 -2.43 10.80
CA ALA A 64 -6.70 -3.66 11.58
C ALA A 64 -5.39 -4.43 11.37
N TYR A 65 -5.02 -5.21 12.38
CA TYR A 65 -3.83 -6.04 12.39
C TYR A 65 -4.20 -7.49 12.69
N THR A 66 -3.50 -8.42 12.07
CA THR A 66 -3.54 -9.82 12.50
C THR A 66 -2.87 -9.96 13.87
N LYS A 67 -3.04 -11.13 14.50
CA LYS A 67 -2.30 -11.48 15.73
C LYS A 67 -0.80 -11.53 15.55
N THR A 68 -0.30 -11.66 14.32
CA THR A 68 1.14 -11.55 14.01
C THR A 68 1.61 -10.11 13.85
N GLY A 69 0.74 -9.12 14.08
CA GLY A 69 1.03 -7.70 13.87
C GLY A 69 1.07 -7.30 12.39
N SER A 70 0.61 -8.16 11.48
CA SER A 70 0.57 -7.85 10.06
C SER A 70 -0.68 -7.03 9.73
N ASN A 71 -0.47 -5.84 9.18
CA ASN A 71 -1.55 -5.04 8.60
C ASN A 71 -1.93 -5.53 7.18
N VAL A 72 -2.90 -4.86 6.55
CA VAL A 72 -3.38 -5.19 5.20
C VAL A 72 -2.28 -5.14 4.12
N LEU A 73 -1.29 -4.26 4.26
CA LEU A 73 -0.20 -4.12 3.28
C LEU A 73 0.80 -5.27 3.38
N HIS A 74 1.08 -5.77 4.59
CA HIS A 74 1.88 -6.99 4.77
C HIS A 74 1.27 -8.17 4.00
N ILE A 75 -0.04 -8.40 4.18
CA ILE A 75 -0.77 -9.48 3.53
C ILE A 75 -0.74 -9.32 2.00
N CYS A 76 -0.92 -8.10 1.49
CA CYS A 76 -0.85 -7.86 0.05
C CYS A 76 0.54 -8.16 -0.53
N CYS A 77 1.60 -7.83 0.20
CA CYS A 77 2.99 -8.06 -0.21
C CYS A 77 3.34 -9.55 -0.16
N GLU A 78 2.83 -10.27 0.84
CA GLU A 78 2.94 -11.73 0.95
C GLU A 78 2.23 -12.43 -0.21
N ASN A 79 0.99 -12.02 -0.52
CA ASN A 79 0.18 -12.54 -1.62
C ASN A 79 0.65 -12.12 -3.01
N LYS A 80 1.69 -11.28 -3.10
CA LYS A 80 2.22 -10.73 -4.35
C LYS A 80 1.16 -10.03 -5.22
N ASN A 81 0.19 -9.36 -4.57
CA ASN A 81 -0.95 -8.77 -5.25
C ASN A 81 -0.75 -7.29 -5.55
N SER A 82 -0.11 -6.99 -6.69
CA SER A 82 0.15 -5.63 -7.15
C SER A 82 -1.14 -4.81 -7.33
N TYR A 83 -2.22 -5.42 -7.82
CA TYR A 83 -3.48 -4.71 -8.03
C TYR A 83 -4.10 -4.20 -6.73
N MET A 84 -4.18 -5.06 -5.70
CA MET A 84 -4.72 -4.68 -4.39
C MET A 84 -3.89 -3.57 -3.74
N ILE A 85 -2.56 -3.62 -3.84
CA ILE A 85 -1.67 -2.57 -3.32
C ILE A 85 -1.97 -1.22 -4.00
N ARG A 86 -2.20 -1.23 -5.31
CA ARG A 86 -2.54 -0.04 -6.08
C ARG A 86 -3.91 0.50 -5.72
N LEU A 87 -4.86 -0.38 -5.45
CA LEU A 87 -6.19 -0.02 -5.00
C LEU A 87 -6.12 0.63 -3.61
N LEU A 88 -5.41 0.01 -2.67
CA LEU A 88 -5.17 0.54 -1.32
C LEU A 88 -4.51 1.92 -1.36
N GLY A 89 -3.47 2.11 -2.16
CA GLY A 89 -2.82 3.42 -2.31
C GLY A 89 -3.72 4.52 -2.90
N LYS A 90 -4.82 4.16 -3.57
CA LYS A 90 -5.81 5.13 -4.10
C LYS A 90 -6.94 5.44 -3.12
N ILE A 91 -7.31 4.48 -2.28
CA ILE A 91 -8.48 4.60 -1.40
C ILE A 91 -8.12 5.02 0.03
N LEU A 92 -6.89 4.72 0.48
CA LEU A 92 -6.38 5.13 1.77
C LEU A 92 -5.87 6.56 1.70
N GLN A 93 -6.00 7.29 2.82
CA GLN A 93 -5.32 8.58 2.95
C GLN A 93 -3.81 8.35 2.88
N GLN A 94 -3.08 9.25 2.22
CA GLN A 94 -1.63 9.11 2.03
C GLN A 94 -0.88 8.98 3.36
N THR A 95 -1.34 9.66 4.41
CA THR A 95 -0.80 9.58 5.78
C THR A 95 -0.97 8.18 6.37
N THR A 96 -2.19 7.63 6.33
CA THR A 96 -2.48 6.25 6.76
C THR A 96 -1.66 5.24 5.94
N PHE A 97 -1.62 5.39 4.61
CA PHE A 97 -0.87 4.48 3.75
C PHE A 97 0.63 4.48 4.08
N LYS A 98 1.22 5.67 4.30
CA LYS A 98 2.63 5.80 4.72
C LYS A 98 2.88 5.19 6.10
N HIS A 99 2.00 5.47 7.06
CA HIS A 99 2.09 4.90 8.40
C HIS A 99 2.09 3.36 8.36
N MET A 100 1.12 2.77 7.65
CA MET A 100 1.03 1.31 7.48
C MET A 100 2.20 0.71 6.70
N LEU A 101 2.87 1.49 5.87
CA LEU A 101 4.07 1.07 5.13
C LEU A 101 5.30 0.92 6.04
N ASP A 102 5.36 1.70 7.12
CA ASP A 102 6.51 1.74 8.03
C ASP A 102 6.31 0.83 9.27
N GLU A 103 5.08 0.36 9.49
CA GLU A 103 4.74 -0.59 10.56
C GLU A 103 5.48 -1.91 10.42
N ARG A 104 5.92 -2.45 11.55
CA ARG A 104 6.57 -3.76 11.64
C ARG A 104 5.65 -4.78 12.26
N ASN A 105 5.58 -5.95 11.65
CA ASN A 105 4.93 -7.11 12.27
C ASN A 105 5.79 -7.71 13.41
N GLN A 106 5.30 -8.75 14.09
CA GLN A 106 5.99 -9.41 15.21
C GLN A 106 7.34 -10.01 14.83
N ASN A 107 7.55 -10.33 13.55
CA ASN A 107 8.84 -10.80 13.04
C ASN A 107 9.78 -9.63 12.72
N GLY A 108 9.44 -8.41 13.11
CA GLY A 108 10.18 -7.18 12.86
C GLY A 108 10.18 -6.71 11.39
N ASN A 109 9.34 -7.27 10.53
CA ASN A 109 9.34 -6.96 9.10
C ASN A 109 8.28 -5.92 8.77
N THR A 110 8.62 -4.97 7.92
CA THR A 110 7.67 -4.08 7.24
C THR A 110 7.03 -4.76 6.02
N PRO A 111 5.96 -4.21 5.41
CA PRO A 111 5.45 -4.68 4.13
C PRO A 111 6.52 -4.71 3.05
N ALA A 112 7.41 -3.71 3.00
CA ALA A 112 8.51 -3.68 2.06
C ALA A 112 9.49 -4.85 2.29
N ASP A 113 9.82 -5.18 3.54
CA ASP A 113 10.67 -6.33 3.88
C ASP A 113 10.08 -7.65 3.39
N MET A 114 8.75 -7.81 3.46
CA MET A 114 8.06 -9.00 2.91
C MET A 114 8.27 -9.12 1.40
N THR A 115 8.25 -8.00 0.66
CA THR A 115 8.51 -8.02 -0.79
C THR A 115 9.97 -8.36 -1.13
N ILE A 116 10.92 -7.92 -0.29
CA ILE A 116 12.34 -8.22 -0.42
C ILE A 116 12.59 -9.72 -0.20
N LYS A 117 12.03 -10.29 0.87
CA LYS A 117 12.10 -11.74 1.14
C LYS A 117 11.54 -12.56 -0.02
N ASN A 118 10.44 -12.07 -0.60
CA ASN A 118 9.79 -12.69 -1.76
C ASN A 118 10.46 -12.40 -3.10
N ARG A 119 11.54 -11.61 -3.11
CA ARG A 119 12.28 -11.15 -4.30
C ARG A 119 11.39 -10.51 -5.36
N ASN A 120 10.30 -9.85 -4.94
CA ASN A 120 9.33 -9.24 -5.83
C ASN A 120 9.63 -7.74 -6.08
N LYS A 121 10.44 -7.49 -7.10
CA LYS A 121 10.87 -6.13 -7.50
C LYS A 121 9.72 -5.25 -8.00
N GLU A 122 8.71 -5.84 -8.63
CA GLU A 122 7.58 -5.08 -9.17
C GLU A 122 6.79 -4.44 -8.03
N ILE A 123 6.47 -5.23 -7.01
CA ILE A 123 5.72 -4.74 -5.86
C ILE A 123 6.56 -3.78 -5.03
N LEU A 124 7.83 -4.09 -4.81
CA LEU A 124 8.73 -3.18 -4.09
C LEU A 124 8.76 -1.80 -4.76
N ASN A 125 8.96 -1.75 -6.08
CA ASN A 125 8.89 -0.51 -6.84
C ASN A 125 7.54 0.18 -6.68
N GLN A 126 6.44 -0.56 -6.76
CA GLN A 126 5.11 0.00 -6.62
C GLN A 126 4.87 0.64 -5.24
N LEU A 127 5.33 0.01 -4.15
CA LEU A 127 5.25 0.57 -2.81
C LEU A 127 5.98 1.92 -2.74
N TYR A 128 7.20 2.01 -3.28
CA TYR A 128 7.94 3.28 -3.31
C TYR A 128 7.28 4.36 -4.17
N VAL A 129 6.67 4.00 -5.30
CA VAL A 129 5.91 4.97 -6.11
C VAL A 129 4.72 5.51 -5.32
N LEU A 130 3.96 4.63 -4.66
CA LEU A 130 2.80 5.01 -3.86
C LEU A 130 3.18 5.77 -2.59
N GLN A 131 4.34 5.48 -2.00
CA GLN A 131 4.86 6.20 -0.84
C GLN A 131 5.21 7.65 -1.20
N ASN A 132 5.84 7.88 -2.34
CA ASN A 132 6.28 9.23 -2.73
C ASN A 132 5.21 10.03 -3.49
N ASN A 133 4.09 9.39 -3.86
CA ASN A 133 3.03 9.99 -4.69
C ASN A 133 3.53 10.55 -6.03
N ASP A 134 4.70 10.11 -6.49
CA ASP A 134 5.40 10.72 -7.63
C ASP A 134 4.87 10.24 -8.99
N GLY A 135 4.00 9.22 -9.01
CA GLY A 135 3.42 8.63 -10.24
C GLY A 135 4.42 8.04 -11.24
N LYS A 136 5.71 8.33 -11.08
CA LYS A 136 6.86 7.90 -11.86
C LYS A 136 7.51 6.72 -11.16
N LYS A 137 8.12 5.83 -11.95
CA LYS A 137 8.99 4.75 -11.45
C LYS A 137 10.01 5.33 -10.45
N SER A 138 9.90 4.97 -9.17
CA SER A 138 10.79 5.49 -8.11
C SER A 138 12.20 4.95 -8.32
N ILE A 139 13.16 5.84 -8.60
CA ILE A 139 14.58 5.49 -8.73
C ILE A 139 15.12 4.96 -7.40
N ILE A 140 14.67 5.53 -6.28
CA ILE A 140 14.97 5.05 -4.92
C ILE A 140 14.47 3.62 -4.71
N GLY A 141 13.28 3.30 -5.21
CA GLY A 141 12.73 1.95 -5.14
C GLY A 141 13.47 0.95 -6.01
N GLN A 142 13.92 1.37 -7.19
CA GLN A 142 14.76 0.54 -8.06
C GLN A 142 16.14 0.30 -7.45
N LEU A 143 16.71 1.31 -6.80
CA LEU A 143 18.00 1.21 -6.12
C LEU A 143 17.91 0.25 -4.93
N HIS A 144 16.90 0.41 -4.06
CA HIS A 144 16.65 -0.53 -2.97
C HIS A 144 16.40 -1.94 -3.47
N ALA A 145 15.61 -2.14 -4.54
CA ALA A 145 15.40 -3.45 -5.13
C ALA A 145 16.70 -4.07 -5.68
N ALA A 146 17.52 -3.30 -6.37
CA ALA A 146 18.79 -3.76 -6.93
C ALA A 146 19.81 -4.15 -5.83
N VAL A 147 19.88 -3.37 -4.75
CA VAL A 147 20.76 -3.67 -3.60
C VAL A 147 20.25 -4.89 -2.83
N MET A 148 18.97 -4.88 -2.44
CA MET A 148 18.43 -5.84 -1.46
C MET A 148 18.01 -7.18 -2.08
N ILE A 149 17.58 -7.19 -3.35
CA ILE A 149 17.05 -8.40 -4.00
C ILE A 149 18.08 -9.01 -4.96
N GLU A 150 18.74 -8.17 -5.77
CA GLU A 150 19.62 -8.67 -6.84
C GLU A 150 21.07 -8.84 -6.42
N ASN A 151 21.53 -8.14 -5.38
CA ASN A 151 22.96 -7.95 -5.08
C ASN A 151 23.76 -7.53 -6.33
N ASN A 152 23.13 -6.72 -7.19
CA ASN A 152 23.64 -6.43 -8.53
C ASN A 152 24.29 -5.05 -8.55
N LEU A 153 25.60 -5.04 -8.31
CA LEU A 153 26.42 -3.85 -8.24
C LEU A 153 26.35 -2.98 -9.51
N GLU A 154 26.18 -3.57 -10.69
CA GLU A 154 26.11 -2.80 -11.94
C GLU A 154 24.77 -2.08 -12.11
N THR A 155 23.66 -2.73 -11.75
CA THR A 155 22.35 -2.05 -11.70
C THR A 155 22.38 -0.90 -10.69
N VAL A 156 23.01 -1.09 -9.54
CA VAL A 156 23.18 -0.06 -8.50
C VAL A 156 23.99 1.12 -9.04
N LYS A 157 25.15 0.88 -9.67
CA LYS A 157 25.97 1.92 -10.29
C LYS A 157 25.23 2.68 -11.39
N TYR A 158 24.50 1.97 -12.24
CA TYR A 158 23.71 2.58 -13.32
C TYR A 158 22.61 3.50 -12.78
N LEU A 159 21.87 3.06 -11.75
CA LEU A 159 20.79 3.84 -11.13
C LEU A 159 21.33 5.06 -10.37
N LEU A 160 22.44 4.92 -9.63
CA LEU A 160 23.14 6.04 -8.99
C LEU A 160 23.61 7.07 -10.01
N LYS A 161 24.20 6.63 -11.12
CA LYS A 161 24.63 7.52 -12.21
C LYS A 161 23.46 8.28 -12.81
N LYS A 162 22.31 7.61 -13.01
CA LYS A 162 21.09 8.24 -13.50
C LYS A 162 20.57 9.31 -12.55
N GLN A 163 20.53 9.02 -11.23
CA GLN A 163 20.05 9.97 -10.23
C GLN A 163 20.94 11.22 -10.15
N ILE A 164 22.27 11.06 -10.18
CA ILE A 164 23.22 12.19 -10.19
C ILE A 164 23.03 13.06 -11.44
N LEU A 165 22.79 12.46 -12.61
CA LEU A 165 22.55 13.20 -13.85
C LEU A 165 21.24 14.00 -13.81
N GLU A 166 20.18 13.43 -13.23
CA GLU A 166 18.89 14.13 -13.05
C GLU A 166 19.00 15.31 -12.07
N THR A 167 19.76 15.15 -10.97
CA THR A 167 20.00 16.25 -10.00
C THR A 167 20.81 17.38 -10.64
N LYS A 168 21.88 17.06 -11.38
CA LYS A 168 22.68 18.06 -12.09
C LYS A 168 21.89 18.80 -13.16
N ALA A 169 21.07 18.09 -13.94
CA ALA A 169 20.23 18.71 -14.96
C ALA A 169 19.20 19.68 -14.35
N TYR A 170 18.67 19.38 -13.17
CA TYR A 170 17.74 20.27 -12.45
C TYR A 170 18.44 21.53 -11.91
N GLU A 171 19.66 21.39 -11.39
CA GLU A 171 20.48 22.53 -10.93
C GLU A 171 20.83 23.46 -12.10
N THR A 172 21.25 22.91 -13.25
CA THR A 172 21.55 23.72 -14.45
C THR A 172 20.33 24.52 -14.92
N LEU A 173 19.14 23.88 -14.97
CA LEU A 173 17.90 24.57 -15.36
C LEU A 173 17.42 25.62 -14.33
N ARG A 174 17.78 25.47 -13.07
CA ARG A 174 17.48 26.46 -12.02
C ARG A 174 18.39 27.68 -12.15
N ASP A 175 19.67 27.45 -12.41
CA ASP A 175 20.65 28.52 -12.55
C ASP A 175 20.33 29.38 -13.78
N ASP A 176 19.94 28.76 -14.91
CA ASP A 176 19.53 29.46 -16.14
C ASP A 176 18.26 30.31 -15.96
N ASN A 177 17.30 29.86 -15.14
CA ASN A 177 16.07 30.63 -14.85
C ASN A 177 16.28 31.75 -13.81
N SER A 178 17.28 31.61 -12.92
CA SER A 178 17.61 32.64 -11.93
C SER A 178 18.46 33.79 -12.49
N ALA A 179 19.15 33.56 -13.62
CA ALA A 179 19.93 34.58 -14.31
C ALA A 179 19.06 35.62 -15.06
N ASN A 180 17.77 35.34 -15.29
CA ASN A 180 16.88 36.19 -16.11
C ASN A 180 15.93 37.09 -15.31
N ILE A 181 16.05 37.15 -13.97
CA ILE A 181 15.20 37.97 -13.09
C ILE A 181 15.91 39.19 -12.48
N ASN A 182 17.19 39.41 -12.80
CA ASN A 182 17.97 40.56 -12.33
C ASN A 182 18.41 41.51 -13.47
N GLY A 183 17.74 41.44 -14.62
CA GLY A 183 18.22 42.05 -15.87
C GLY A 183 17.25 43.01 -16.57
N GLU A 184 16.26 43.59 -15.90
CA GLU A 184 15.52 44.75 -16.44
C GLU A 184 15.20 45.71 -15.29
N ILE A 185 16.05 46.74 -15.13
CA ILE A 185 15.75 47.99 -14.41
C ILE A 185 15.58 49.08 -15.45
#